data_AF-A0A645G7F6-F1
#
_entry.id   AF-A0A645G7F6-F1
#
_cell.length_a   1.000
_cell.length_b   1.000
_cell.length_c   1.000
_cell.angle_alpha   90.00
_cell.angle_beta   90.00
_cell.angle_gamma   90.00
#
_symmetry.space_group_name_H-M   'P 1'
#
loop_
_entity.id
_entity.type
_entity.pdbx_description
1 polymer ?
#
loop_
_entity_poly.entity_id
_entity_poly.type
_entity_poly.pdbx_seq_one_letter_code
_entity_poly.pdbx_strand_id
1 'polypeptide(L)' 'MVYGGSVKGKDGSEIVGFKATKKINRLDYNISFDSEGIGIGKDVIITLYLEFKNN' A
#
# COMPACT_ATOMS: atom_id res chain seq x y z
N MET A 1 2.30 7.62 -3.57
CA MET A 1 3.75 7.57 -3.88
C MET A 1 4.17 6.12 -3.98
N VAL A 2 5.01 5.78 -4.96
CA VAL A 2 5.51 4.42 -5.18
C VAL A 2 7.03 4.48 -5.22
N TYR A 3 7.68 3.60 -4.48
CA TYR A 3 9.13 3.38 -4.50
C TYR A 3 9.38 1.91 -4.79
N GLY A 4 10.49 1.58 -5.44
CA GLY A 4 10.86 0.20 -5.69
C GLY A 4 12.33 0.02 -6.05
N GLY A 5 12.76 -1.23 -6.09
CA GLY A 5 14.11 -1.65 -6.45
C GLY A 5 14.17 -3.15 -6.69
N SER A 6 15.25 -3.61 -7.32
CA SER A 6 15.55 -5.04 -7.49
C SER A 6 16.88 -5.41 -6.85
N VAL A 7 16.99 -6.66 -6.42
CA VAL A 7 18.22 -7.25 -5.90
C VAL A 7 18.44 -8.63 -6.52
N LYS A 8 19.70 -8.95 -6.81
CA LYS A 8 20.11 -10.29 -7.22
C LYS A 8 20.68 -11.06 -6.03
N GLY A 9 20.10 -12.22 -5.74
CA GLY A 9 20.60 -13.15 -4.74
C GLY A 9 21.91 -13.83 -5.18
N LYS A 10 22.66 -14.35 -4.21
CA LYS A 10 23.89 -15.14 -4.49
C LYS A 10 23.59 -16.44 -5.24
N ASP A 11 22.35 -16.93 -5.15
CA ASP A 11 21.81 -18.07 -5.87
C ASP A 11 21.36 -17.73 -7.32
N GLY A 12 21.56 -16.48 -7.75
CA GLY A 12 21.13 -16.00 -9.06
C GLY A 12 19.66 -15.60 -9.12
N SER A 13 18.90 -15.70 -8.03
CA SER A 13 17.50 -15.28 -8.00
C SER A 13 17.37 -13.77 -8.12
N GLU A 14 16.33 -13.31 -8.83
CA GLU A 14 15.98 -11.90 -8.91
C GLU A 14 14.74 -11.65 -8.04
N ILE A 15 14.86 -10.68 -7.15
CA ILE A 15 13.80 -10.25 -6.24
C ILE A 15 13.51 -8.79 -6.55
N VAL A 16 12.23 -8.45 -6.73
CA VAL A 16 11.76 -7.08 -6.97
C VAL A 16 10.86 -6.65 -5.83
N GLY A 17 11.17 -5.52 -5.20
CA GLY A 17 10.44 -4.96 -4.06
C GLY A 17 9.79 -3.62 -4.37
N PHE A 18 8.60 -3.38 -3.82
CA PHE A 18 7.88 -2.10 -3.94
C PHE A 18 7.28 -1.65 -2.60
N LYS A 19 7.33 -0.34 -2.33
CA LYS A 19 6.52 0.33 -1.31
C LYS A 19 5.54 1.27 -2.00
N ALA A 20 4.24 1.08 -1.79
CA ALA A 20 3.20 1.97 -2.31
C ALA A 20 2.39 2.56 -1.17
N THR A 21 2.26 3.89 -1.13
CA THR A 21 1.39 4.59 -0.19
C THR A 21 0.32 5.39 -0.94
N LYS A 22 -0.94 5.19 -0.54
CA LYS A 22 -2.10 5.90 -1.07
C LYS A 22 -2.96 6.40 0.08
N LYS A 23 -3.47 7.62 -0.06
CA LYS A 23 -4.51 8.19 0.78
C LYS A 23 -5.85 8.06 0.02
N ILE A 24 -6.87 7.51 0.67
CA ILE A 24 -8.24 7.40 0.13
C ILE A 24 -9.23 8.01 1.11
N ASN A 25 -10.41 8.38 0.63
CA ASN A 25 -11.56 8.68 1.49
C ASN A 25 -12.42 7.42 1.64
N ARG A 26 -12.69 6.98 2.88
CA ARG A 26 -13.48 5.76 3.14
C ARG A 26 -14.94 5.89 2.72
N LEU A 27 -15.46 7.12 2.64
CA LEU A 27 -16.83 7.38 2.21
C LEU A 27 -17.05 7.05 0.73
N ASP A 28 -16.00 7.14 -0.10
CA ASP A 28 -16.02 6.73 -1.51
C ASP A 28 -16.31 5.23 -1.68
N TYR A 29 -16.16 4.44 -0.61
CA TYR A 29 -16.33 2.99 -0.57
C TYR A 29 -17.54 2.57 0.29
N ASN A 30 -18.47 3.48 0.58
CA ASN A 30 -19.66 3.24 1.41
C ASN A 30 -19.36 2.77 2.85
N ILE A 31 -18.17 3.10 3.39
CA ILE A 31 -17.82 2.80 4.78
C ILE A 31 -18.14 4.05 5.62
N SER A 32 -19.37 4.15 6.13
CA SER A 32 -19.94 5.40 6.68
C SER A 32 -20.12 5.43 8.20
N PHE A 33 -19.33 4.69 8.98
CA PHE A 33 -19.30 4.85 10.46
C PHE A 33 -18.92 6.28 10.82
N ASP A 34 -19.76 7.04 11.53
CA ASP A 34 -19.58 8.49 11.71
C ASP A 34 -19.40 9.21 10.36
N SER A 35 -20.51 9.44 9.67
CA SER A 35 -20.54 10.05 8.32
C SER A 35 -19.99 11.47 8.28
N GLU A 36 -20.21 12.22 9.36
CA GLU A 36 -19.74 13.60 9.49
C GLU A 36 -18.22 13.65 9.66
N GLY A 37 -17.63 12.59 10.20
CA GLY A 37 -16.19 12.43 10.41
C GLY A 37 -15.67 13.26 11.58
N ILE A 38 -16.50 13.42 12.61
CA ILE A 38 -16.18 14.22 13.82
C ILE A 38 -15.34 13.40 14.79
N GLY A 39 -15.67 12.11 14.96
CA GLY A 39 -14.94 11.16 15.80
C GLY A 39 -14.01 10.23 15.03
N ILE A 40 -14.28 9.98 13.74
CA ILE A 40 -13.52 9.07 12.88
C ILE A 40 -13.14 9.77 11.57
N GLY A 41 -11.83 9.98 11.37
CA GLY A 41 -11.29 10.58 10.15
C GLY A 41 -11.79 9.93 8.86
N LYS A 42 -12.03 10.75 7.84
CA LYS A 42 -12.48 10.30 6.50
C LYS A 42 -11.34 9.67 5.71
N ASP A 43 -10.12 10.12 5.97
CA ASP A 43 -8.92 9.72 5.27
C ASP A 43 -8.32 8.42 5.81
N VAL A 44 -8.07 7.47 4.91
CA VAL A 44 -7.36 6.23 5.21
C VAL A 44 -6.04 6.22 4.44
N ILE A 45 -4.94 6.01 5.17
CA ILE A 45 -3.61 5.84 4.59
C ILE A 45 -3.34 4.34 4.44
N ILE A 46 -3.25 3.88 3.22
CA ILE A 46 -2.90 2.51 2.88
C ILE A 46 -1.42 2.49 2.50
N THR A 47 -0.64 1.62 3.15
CA THR A 47 0.76 1.36 2.77
C THR A 47 0.93 -0.13 2.47
N LEU A 48 1.36 -0.43 1.26
CA LEU A 48 1.68 -1.77 0.79
C LEU A 48 3.19 -1.94 0.69
N TYR A 49 3.67 -3.09 1.17
CA TYR A 49 5.03 -3.58 0.96
C TYR A 49 4.91 -4.88 0.18
N LEU A 50 5.42 -4.89 -1.06
CA LEU A 50 5.29 -6.00 -1.99
C LEU A 50 6.67 -6.53 -2.34
N GLU A 51 6.80 -7.85 -2.43
CA GLU A 51 7.99 -8.55 -2.92
C GLU A 51 7.55 -9.58 -3.96
N PHE A 52 8.27 -9.64 -5.07
CA PHE A 52 8.07 -10.61 -6.15
C PHE A 52 9.38 -11.33 -6.42
N LYS A 53 9.32 -12.65 -6.49
CA LYS A 53 10.44 -13.53 -6.84
C LYS A 53 9.99 -14.48 -7.93
N ASN A 54 10.82 -14.67 -8.95
CA ASN A 54 10.54 -15.67 -9.97
C ASN A 54 10.87 -17.07 -9.41
N ASN A 55 9.98 -18.04 -9.64
CA ASN A 55 10.16 -19.44 -9.23
C ASN A 55 10.88 -20.26 -10.30
#